data_AF-A0AAN5YCB0-F1
#
_entry.id   AF-A0AAN5YCB0-F1
#
_cell.length_a   1.000
_cell.length_b   1.000
_cell.length_c   1.000
_cell.angle_alpha   90.00
_cell.angle_beta   90.00
_cell.angle_gamma   90.00
#
_symmetry.space_group_name_H-M   'P 1'
#
loop_
_entity.id
_entity.type
_entity.pdbx_description
1 polymer ?
#
loop_
_entity_poly.entity_id
_entity_poly.type
_entity_poly.pdbx_seq_one_letter_code
_entity_poly.pdbx_strand_id
1 'polypeptide(L)' 'MYRRVVGTTLNQDISDGQVTIREYDCPIEERFMHARFFYPDEVQQAIEPAPVILYLHGGGFIGR' A
#
# COMPACT_ATOMS: atom_id res chain seq x y z
N MET A 1 -16.24 14.59 1.69
CA MET A 1 -15.18 15.18 0.83
C MET A 1 -14.32 14.01 0.34
N TYR A 2 -14.65 13.42 -0.81
CA TYR A 2 -13.91 12.26 -1.32
C TYR A 2 -12.66 12.76 -2.03
N ARG A 3 -11.50 12.63 -1.37
CA ARG A 3 -10.20 13.01 -1.95
C ARG A 3 -9.76 11.86 -2.86
N ARG A 4 -9.74 12.12 -4.16
CA ARG A 4 -9.18 11.22 -5.18
C ARG A 4 -7.70 10.99 -4.85
N VAL A 5 -7.36 9.80 -4.35
CA VAL A 5 -5.97 9.38 -4.21
C VAL A 5 -5.44 9.14 -5.62
N VAL A 6 -4.68 10.10 -6.12
CA VAL A 6 -3.93 9.95 -7.37
C VAL A 6 -2.75 9.04 -7.02
N GLY A 7 -2.86 7.76 -7.37
CA GLY A 7 -1.77 6.81 -7.21
C GLY A 7 -0.54 7.32 -7.94
N THR A 8 0.46 7.77 -7.19
CA THR A 8 1.74 8.19 -7.74
C THR A 8 2.59 6.94 -7.95
N THR A 9 2.82 6.62 -9.22
CA THR A 9 3.85 5.72 -9.76
C THR A 9 3.85 4.27 -9.22
N LEU A 10 3.49 3.31 -10.07
CA LEU A 10 3.74 1.87 -9.83
C LEU A 10 5.26 1.67 -9.62
N ASN A 11 5.68 1.60 -8.36
CA ASN A 11 7.07 1.38 -7.98
C ASN A 11 7.33 -0.13 -8.01
N GLN A 12 7.81 -0.63 -9.15
CA GLN A 12 8.22 -2.03 -9.39
C GLN A 12 7.10 -3.08 -9.34
N ASP A 13 7.14 -3.98 -10.33
CA ASP A 13 6.34 -5.20 -10.33
C ASP A 13 6.97 -6.20 -9.34
N ILE A 14 6.34 -6.40 -8.18
CA ILE A 14 6.76 -7.38 -7.16
C ILE A 14 6.04 -8.73 -7.33
N SER A 15 5.37 -8.95 -8.46
CA SER A 15 4.68 -10.19 -8.75
C SER A 15 5.68 -11.34 -8.91
N ASP A 16 5.41 -12.47 -8.27
CA ASP A 16 6.22 -13.70 -8.35
C ASP A 16 5.73 -14.67 -9.44
N GLY A 17 4.80 -14.21 -10.28
CA GLY A 17 4.12 -15.00 -11.29
C GLY A 17 2.87 -15.74 -10.78
N GLN A 18 2.60 -15.75 -9.47
CA GLN A 18 1.38 -16.32 -8.89
C GLN A 18 0.37 -15.25 -8.46
N VAL A 19 0.84 -14.08 -8.02
CA VAL A 19 0.00 -12.98 -7.53
C VAL A 19 0.44 -11.67 -8.17
N THR A 20 -0.50 -10.92 -8.74
CA THR A 20 -0.22 -9.56 -9.24
C THR A 20 -0.52 -8.53 -8.15
N ILE A 21 0.45 -7.72 -7.75
CA ILE A 21 0.29 -6.76 -6.65
C ILE A 21 0.42 -5.31 -7.15
N ARG A 22 -0.53 -4.45 -6.76
CA ARG A 22 -0.45 -3.01 -6.95
C ARG A 22 0.06 -2.30 -5.72
N GLU A 23 0.96 -1.36 -5.93
CA GLU A 23 1.51 -0.50 -4.89
C GLU A 23 0.93 0.91 -4.96
N TYR A 24 0.58 1.47 -3.80
CA TYR A 24 0.14 2.86 -3.67
C TYR A 24 0.84 3.53 -2.49
N ASP A 25 1.63 4.57 -2.78
CA ASP A 25 2.17 5.45 -1.75
C ASP A 25 1.09 6.45 -1.33
N CYS A 26 0.79 6.49 -0.03
CA CYS A 26 -0.23 7.33 0.57
C CYS A 26 0.41 8.24 1.62
N PRO A 27 0.42 9.57 1.40
CA PRO A 27 0.87 10.51 2.42
C PRO A 27 -0.15 10.56 3.57
N ILE A 28 0.34 10.45 4.80
CA ILE A 28 -0.43 10.67 6.02
C ILE A 28 -0.03 12.06 6.54
N GLU A 29 -0.77 13.06 6.06
CA GLU A 29 -0.41 14.47 6.16
C GLU A 29 -0.30 14.96 7.61
N GLU A 30 -1.10 14.43 8.56
CA GLU A 30 -1.10 14.96 9.92
C GLU A 30 0.20 14.71 10.70
N ARG A 31 1.08 13.83 10.22
CA ARG A 31 2.30 13.43 10.94
C ARG A 31 3.56 13.32 10.10
N PHE A 32 3.56 13.85 8.86
CA PHE A 32 4.67 13.65 7.92
C PHE A 32 5.05 12.17 7.75
N MET A 33 4.06 11.29 7.85
CA MET A 33 4.27 9.85 7.69
C MET A 33 3.89 9.45 6.27
N HIS A 34 4.54 8.40 5.76
CA HIS A 34 4.18 7.78 4.50
C HIS A 34 3.78 6.33 4.78
N ALA A 35 2.65 5.92 4.25
CA ALA A 35 2.27 4.51 4.20
C ALA A 35 2.30 4.03 2.75
N ARG A 36 2.66 2.76 2.58
CA ARG A 36 2.55 2.07 1.30
C ARG A 36 1.51 0.98 1.42
N PHE A 37 0.56 0.98 0.51
CA PHE A 37 -0.43 -0.08 0.37
C PHE A 37 0.03 -1.07 -0.68
N PHE A 38 -0.14 -2.35 -0.37
CA PHE A 38 0.06 -3.47 -1.30
C PHE A 38 -1.28 -4.17 -1.46
N TYR A 39 -1.78 -4.21 -2.69
CA TYR A 39 -3.12 -4.71 -2.97
C TYR A 39 -3.08 -5.74 -4.11
N PRO A 40 -3.33 -7.02 -3.83
CA PRO A 40 -3.40 -8.06 -4.87
C PRO A 40 -4.59 -7.84 -5.80
N ASP A 41 -4.39 -7.98 -7.11
CA ASP A 41 -5.43 -7.75 -8.12
C ASP A 41 -6.61 -8.73 -7.98
N GLU A 42 -6.34 -9.93 -7.49
CA GLU A 42 -7.33 -10.98 -7.22
C GLU A 42 -8.33 -10.54 -6.14
N VAL A 43 -7.88 -9.69 -5.22
CA VAL A 43 -8.69 -9.14 -4.13
C VAL A 43 -9.55 -7.97 -4.61
N GLN A 44 -9.15 -7.27 -5.68
CA GLN A 44 -9.93 -6.16 -6.25
C GLN A 44 -11.27 -6.61 -6.82
N GLN A 45 -11.34 -7.86 -7.26
CA GLN A 45 -12.53 -8.45 -7.88
C GLN A 45 -13.47 -9.09 -6.85
N ALA A 46 -13.05 -9.17 -5.58
CA ALA A 46 -13.86 -9.74 -4.52
C ALA A 46 -15.02 -8.82 -4.13
N ILE A 47 -16.19 -9.42 -3.87
CA ILE A 47 -17.40 -8.70 -3.44
C ILE A 47 -17.31 -8.34 -1.95
N GLU A 48 -16.60 -9.16 -1.16
CA GLU A 48 -16.44 -8.96 0.27
C GLU A 48 -15.17 -8.16 0.60
N PRO A 49 -15.17 -7.37 1.69
CA PRO A 49 -13.98 -6.66 2.14
C PRO A 49 -12.83 -7.63 2.44
N ALA A 50 -11.63 -7.26 2.00
CA ALA A 50 -10.43 -8.03 2.27
C ALA A 50 -9.93 -7.83 3.71
N PRO A 51 -9.34 -8.86 4.34
CA PRO A 51 -8.58 -8.67 5.56
C PRO A 51 -7.39 -7.73 5.31
N VAL A 52 -7.07 -6.89 6.30
CA VAL A 52 -5.98 -5.91 6.21
C VAL A 52 -4.85 -6.30 7.16
N ILE A 53 -3.62 -6.28 6.65
CA ILE A 53 -2.40 -6.44 7.45
C ILE A 53 -1.72 -5.07 7.59
N LEU A 54 -1.51 -4.63 8.83
CA LEU A 54 -0.70 -3.45 9.12
C LEU A 54 0.73 -3.88 9.45
N TYR A 55 1.68 -3.50 8.61
CA TYR A 55 3.10 -3.76 8.81
C TYR A 55 3.83 -2.49 9.26
N LEU A 56 4.63 -2.61 10.31
CA LEU A 56 5.55 -1.59 10.80
C LEU A 56 6.97 -2.12 10.62
N HIS A 57 7.79 -1.41 9.85
CA HIS A 57 9.15 -1.87 9.57
C HIS A 57 10.05 -1.82 10.83
N GLY A 58 11.00 -2.75 10.91
CA GLY A 58 12.05 -2.74 11.94
C GLY A 58 13.12 -1.67 11.68
N GLY A 59 14.22 -1.70 12.44
CA GLY A 59 15.32 -0.71 12.29
C GLY A 59 15.65 0.08 13.56
N GLY A 60 15.18 -0.39 14.72
CA GLY A 60 15.61 0.13 16.03
C GLY A 60 15.05 1.50 16.39
N PHE A 61 14.03 1.99 15.68
CA PHE A 61 13.43 3.32 15.90
C PHE A 61 14.40 4.50 15.70
N ILE A 62 15.51 4.28 14.99
CA ILE A 62 16.48 5.33 14.67
C ILE A 62 16.15 5.86 13.27
N GLY A 63 15.46 6.99 13.20
CA GLY A 63 15.32 7.76 11.97
C GLY A 63 16.53 8.67 11.80
N ARG A 64 17.20 8.61 10.64
CA ARG A 64 18.19 9.62 10.25
C ARG A 64 17.51 10.86 9.71
#